data_AF-A0A420EV30-F1
#
_entry.id   AF-A0A420EV30-F1
#
_cell.length_a   1.000
_cell.length_b   1.000
_cell.length_c   1.000
_cell.angle_alpha   90.00
_cell.angle_beta   90.00
_cell.angle_gamma   90.00
#
_symmetry.space_group_name_H-M   'P 1'
#
loop_
_entity.id
_entity.type
_entity.pdbx_description
1 polymer ?
#
loop_
_entity_poly.entity_id
_entity_poly.type
_entity_poly.pdbx_seq_one_letter_code
_entity_poly.pdbx_strand_id
1 'polypeptide(L)'
;MIGPQPVAVASAPLARRNPVAKLAAALLFSVVLIATLDPVAPAIAIAVELAVLPLFGVRYRVLARRAWPLLVSAVGIVVTLVLFAAERSGRVLVEAGPVAVTSGVLLTALGLVLRMIAVALPGVIVFATTDATDLADALIQNARAPARFAIGALAAFRLVPLLGQEWQAISMARRARGVDAGRNPVAKLRLFVSTAFALLVGAIRRGTRLAVAMDARGFDAGVPRTTARRQRFTAADALLVAGAVALGGAALTASILLGTFRPLIG
;
A
#
# COMPACT_ATOMS: atom_id res chain seq x y z
N MET A 1 -21.66 -9.30 4.21
CA MET A 1 -20.73 -9.42 3.06
C MET A 1 -20.20 -8.05 2.69
N ILE A 2 -19.12 -7.58 3.32
CA ILE A 2 -18.43 -6.33 2.93
C ILE A 2 -16.95 -6.71 2.78
N GLY A 3 -16.60 -7.27 1.63
CA GLY A 3 -15.21 -7.26 1.18
C GLY A 3 -14.91 -5.86 0.65
N PRO A 4 -13.66 -5.36 0.73
CA PRO A 4 -13.28 -4.15 0.03
C PRO A 4 -13.46 -4.39 -1.47
N GLN A 5 -14.57 -3.93 -2.03
CA GLN A 5 -14.79 -3.95 -3.48
C GLN A 5 -13.75 -3.04 -4.13
N PRO A 6 -13.16 -3.44 -5.27
CA PRO A 6 -12.23 -2.59 -5.99
C PRO A 6 -12.97 -1.32 -6.40
N VAL A 7 -12.36 -0.17 -6.12
CA VAL A 7 -13.00 1.15 -6.35
C VAL A 7 -13.03 1.49 -7.85
N ALA A 8 -12.18 0.82 -8.63
CA ALA A 8 -12.04 1.07 -10.04
C ALA A 8 -13.34 0.79 -10.80
N VAL A 9 -13.73 1.72 -11.67
CA VAL A 9 -14.83 1.49 -12.60
C VAL A 9 -14.50 0.29 -13.49
N ALA A 10 -15.40 -0.68 -13.58
CA ALA A 10 -15.16 -1.92 -14.32
C ALA A 10 -14.83 -1.68 -15.81
N SER A 11 -15.16 -0.53 -16.40
CA SER A 11 -14.85 -0.21 -17.80
C SER A 11 -13.42 0.29 -18.04
N ALA A 12 -12.62 0.54 -17.00
CA ALA A 12 -11.31 1.17 -17.17
C ALA A 12 -10.25 0.22 -17.78
N PRO A 13 -9.52 0.66 -18.82
CA PRO A 13 -8.65 -0.21 -19.62
C PRO A 13 -7.42 -0.72 -18.86
N LEU A 14 -6.90 0.05 -17.90
CA LEU A 14 -5.77 -0.36 -17.06
C LEU A 14 -6.22 -1.08 -15.78
N ALA A 15 -7.47 -0.89 -15.34
CA ALA A 15 -7.99 -1.57 -14.16
C ALA A 15 -8.15 -3.09 -14.34
N ARG A 16 -8.35 -3.56 -15.57
CA ARG A 16 -8.49 -4.99 -15.89
C ARG A 16 -7.16 -5.72 -16.10
N ARG A 17 -6.04 -4.99 -16.06
CA ARG A 17 -4.70 -5.55 -16.34
C ARG A 17 -4.22 -6.45 -15.23
N ASN A 18 -3.28 -7.32 -15.58
CA ASN A 18 -2.77 -8.33 -14.67
C ASN A 18 -2.24 -7.69 -13.37
N PRO A 19 -2.67 -8.15 -12.18
CA PRO A 19 -2.22 -7.64 -10.89
C PRO A 19 -0.69 -7.59 -10.72
N VAL A 20 0.02 -8.61 -11.20
CA VAL A 20 1.49 -8.68 -11.13
C VAL A 20 2.12 -7.63 -12.03
N ALA A 21 1.53 -7.36 -13.22
CA ALA A 21 2.03 -6.33 -14.11
C ALA A 21 1.85 -4.92 -13.51
N LYS A 22 0.70 -4.65 -12.88
CA LYS A 22 0.49 -3.38 -12.15
C LYS A 22 1.47 -3.22 -10.99
N LEU A 23 1.70 -4.29 -10.23
CA LEU A 23 2.65 -4.30 -9.12
C LEU A 23 4.09 -4.08 -9.62
N ALA A 24 4.49 -4.75 -10.70
CA ALA A 24 5.78 -4.57 -11.33
C ALA A 24 5.96 -3.15 -11.88
N ALA A 25 4.94 -2.62 -12.57
CA ALA A 25 4.94 -1.25 -13.07
C ALA A 25 5.10 -0.22 -11.94
N ALA A 26 4.34 -0.35 -10.86
CA ALA A 26 4.47 0.52 -9.69
C ALA A 26 5.86 0.39 -9.04
N LEU A 27 6.36 -0.83 -8.83
CA LEU A 27 7.65 -1.07 -8.20
C LEU A 27 8.80 -0.51 -9.03
N LEU A 28 8.83 -0.78 -10.34
CA LEU A 28 9.87 -0.28 -11.23
C LEU A 28 9.82 1.24 -11.36
N PHE A 29 8.63 1.82 -11.49
CA PHE A 29 8.45 3.28 -11.50
C PHE A 29 8.99 3.91 -10.20
N SER A 30 8.64 3.35 -9.04
CA SER A 30 9.14 3.83 -7.75
C SER A 30 10.66 3.68 -7.60
N VAL A 31 11.26 2.57 -8.05
CA VAL A 31 12.72 2.35 -8.01
C VAL A 31 13.47 3.39 -8.81
N VAL A 32 12.97 3.74 -10.01
CA VAL A 32 13.57 4.78 -10.85
C VAL A 32 13.59 6.13 -10.13
N LEU A 33 12.53 6.48 -9.39
CA LEU A 33 12.43 7.76 -8.69
C LEU A 33 13.24 7.84 -7.39
N ILE A 34 13.56 6.69 -6.78
CA ILE A 34 14.40 6.66 -5.57
C ILE A 34 15.83 7.16 -5.87
N ALA A 35 16.33 7.02 -7.11
CA ALA A 35 17.70 7.39 -7.47
C ALA A 35 18.00 8.90 -7.46
N THR A 36 17.00 9.75 -7.24
CA THR A 36 17.06 11.22 -7.39
C THR A 36 16.93 11.94 -6.06
N LEU A 37 17.78 12.94 -5.78
CA LEU A 37 17.68 13.85 -4.63
C LEU A 37 16.92 15.15 -4.90
N ASP A 38 16.68 15.51 -6.17
CA ASP A 38 15.98 16.74 -6.54
C ASP A 38 14.46 16.71 -6.34
N PRO A 39 13.83 17.89 -6.13
CA PRO A 39 12.38 18.02 -5.96
C PRO A 39 11.61 17.99 -7.29
N VAL A 40 12.28 18.21 -8.43
CA VAL A 40 11.64 18.35 -9.74
C VAL A 40 11.20 17.01 -10.32
N ALA A 41 12.05 15.99 -10.31
CA ALA A 41 11.67 14.68 -10.86
C ALA A 41 10.46 14.06 -10.11
N PRO A 42 10.42 14.06 -8.76
CA PRO A 42 9.25 13.58 -8.02
C PRO A 42 7.98 14.39 -8.29
N ALA A 43 8.08 15.71 -8.51
CA ALA A 43 6.93 16.53 -8.85
C ALA A 43 6.36 16.16 -10.24
N ILE A 44 7.23 15.98 -11.23
CA ILE A 44 6.84 15.54 -12.58
C ILE A 44 6.22 14.14 -12.50
N ALA A 45 6.82 13.23 -11.74
CA ALA A 45 6.31 11.88 -11.54
C ALA A 45 4.88 11.89 -10.96
N ILE A 46 4.63 12.67 -9.90
CA ILE A 46 3.30 12.81 -9.32
C ILE A 46 2.31 13.36 -10.35
N ALA A 47 2.71 14.36 -11.14
CA ALA A 47 1.84 14.91 -12.19
C ALA A 47 1.48 13.85 -13.24
N VAL A 48 2.45 13.04 -13.67
CA VAL A 48 2.24 11.91 -14.59
C VAL A 48 1.31 10.86 -13.98
N GLU A 49 1.52 10.47 -12.72
CA GLU A 49 0.65 9.52 -12.02
C GLU A 49 -0.80 10.01 -11.92
N LEU A 50 -0.97 11.29 -11.59
CA LEU A 50 -2.29 11.92 -11.53
C LEU A 50 -2.94 12.01 -12.92
N ALA A 51 -2.16 12.20 -13.98
CA ALA A 51 -2.66 12.21 -15.36
C ALA A 51 -3.07 10.80 -15.85
N VAL A 52 -2.38 9.74 -15.41
CA VAL A 52 -2.67 8.35 -15.77
C VAL A 52 -3.82 7.77 -14.92
N LEU A 53 -4.10 8.34 -13.74
CA LEU A 53 -5.14 7.87 -12.80
C LEU A 53 -6.52 7.61 -13.43
N PRO A 54 -7.06 8.44 -14.35
CA PRO A 54 -8.35 8.19 -15.01
C PRO A 54 -8.35 6.90 -15.85
N LEU A 55 -7.20 6.49 -16.41
CA LEU A 55 -7.06 5.25 -17.18
C LEU A 55 -7.21 4.00 -16.29
N PHE A 56 -6.93 4.14 -14.98
CA PHE A 56 -7.21 3.14 -13.96
C PHE A 56 -8.65 3.19 -13.42
N GLY A 57 -9.46 4.16 -13.87
CA GLY A 57 -10.86 4.30 -13.44
C GLY A 57 -11.00 4.74 -11.98
N VAL A 58 -9.98 5.36 -11.40
CA VAL A 58 -9.99 5.83 -10.00
C VAL A 58 -10.30 7.32 -9.97
N ARG A 59 -11.30 7.70 -9.17
CA ARG A 59 -11.62 9.13 -8.93
C ARG A 59 -10.58 9.76 -8.01
N TYR A 60 -10.11 10.97 -8.33
CA TYR A 60 -9.16 11.73 -7.50
C TYR A 60 -9.58 11.84 -6.02
N ARG A 61 -10.89 12.01 -5.75
CA ARG A 61 -11.42 12.08 -4.39
C ARG A 61 -11.22 10.78 -3.59
N VAL A 62 -11.27 9.62 -4.24
CA VAL A 62 -11.06 8.34 -3.55
C VAL A 62 -9.57 8.11 -3.30
N LEU A 63 -8.72 8.50 -4.26
CA LEU A 63 -7.28 8.49 -4.07
C LEU A 63 -6.89 9.38 -2.88
N ALA A 64 -7.37 10.62 -2.82
CA ALA A 64 -7.09 11.55 -1.72
C ALA A 64 -7.50 10.99 -0.34
N ARG A 65 -8.66 10.31 -0.24
CA ARG A 65 -9.09 9.65 0.99
C ARG A 65 -8.19 8.47 1.38
N ARG A 66 -7.68 7.71 0.42
CA ARG A 66 -6.75 6.59 0.67
C ARG A 66 -5.32 7.07 0.95
N ALA A 67 -4.92 8.19 0.35
CA ALA A 67 -3.61 8.82 0.51
C ALA A 67 -3.53 9.73 1.74
N TRP A 68 -4.62 9.90 2.51
CA TRP A 68 -4.60 10.70 3.75
C TRP A 68 -3.44 10.33 4.71
N PRO A 69 -3.08 9.04 4.92
CA PRO A 69 -1.97 8.70 5.81
C PRO A 69 -0.64 9.22 5.27
N LEU A 70 -0.47 9.27 3.94
CA LEU A 70 0.73 9.85 3.31
C LEU A 70 0.81 11.35 3.57
N LEU A 71 -0.32 12.07 3.56
CA LEU A 71 -0.35 13.50 3.89
C LEU A 71 0.04 13.73 5.36
N VAL A 72 -0.40 12.87 6.27
CA VAL A 72 0.03 12.92 7.68
C VAL A 72 1.53 12.65 7.80
N SER A 73 2.05 11.63 7.10
CA SER A 73 3.49 11.35 7.06
C SER A 73 4.29 12.51 6.47
N ALA A 74 3.78 13.18 5.44
CA ALA A 74 4.40 14.35 4.84
C ALA A 74 4.54 15.51 5.84
N VAL A 75 3.48 15.80 6.60
CA VAL A 75 3.54 16.80 7.68
C VAL A 75 4.56 16.39 8.73
N GLY A 76 4.60 15.11 9.11
CA GLY A 76 5.61 14.57 10.02
C GLY A 76 7.04 14.82 9.54
N ILE A 77 7.32 14.53 8.28
CA ILE A 77 8.65 14.77 7.67
C ILE A 77 9.03 16.25 7.75
N VAL A 78 8.12 17.16 7.38
CA VAL A 78 8.39 18.61 7.42
C VAL A 78 8.67 19.07 8.85
N VAL A 79 7.84 18.66 9.81
CA VAL A 79 8.01 19.01 11.22
C VAL A 79 9.34 18.49 11.75
N THR A 80 9.69 17.23 11.47
CA THR A 80 10.96 16.64 11.91
C THR A 80 12.15 17.39 11.32
N LEU A 81 12.14 17.72 10.03
CA LEU A 81 13.25 18.44 9.41
C LEU A 81 13.37 19.88 9.92
N VAL A 82 12.26 20.58 10.12
CA VAL A 82 12.28 21.94 10.66
C VAL A 82 12.82 21.98 12.10
N LEU A 83 12.49 20.98 12.91
CA LEU A 83 12.92 20.93 14.31
C LEU A 83 14.36 20.39 14.48
N PHE A 84 14.77 19.41 13.69
CA PHE A 84 15.99 18.62 13.91
C PHE A 84 17.05 18.70 12.80
N ALA A 85 16.88 19.53 11.76
CA ALA A 85 17.91 19.68 10.73
C ALA A 85 19.24 20.18 11.34
N ALA A 86 20.27 19.34 11.23
CA ALA A 86 21.63 19.63 11.69
C ALA A 86 22.30 20.71 10.82
N GLU A 87 22.06 20.67 9.50
CA GLU A 87 22.55 21.67 8.55
C GLU A 87 21.43 22.64 8.18
N ARG A 88 21.50 23.85 8.73
CA ARG A 88 20.58 24.95 8.43
C ARG A 88 21.20 25.85 7.36
N SER A 89 21.06 25.47 6.10
CA SER A 89 21.60 26.21 4.96
C SER A 89 20.60 27.24 4.39
N GLY A 90 21.12 28.35 3.87
CA GLY A 90 20.34 29.38 3.18
C GLY A 90 19.83 30.50 4.09
N ARG A 91 18.93 31.35 3.55
CA ARG A 91 18.32 32.47 4.27
C ARG A 91 17.34 31.97 5.33
N VAL A 92 17.38 32.56 6.52
CA VAL A 92 16.38 32.39 7.58
C VAL A 92 15.11 33.12 7.13
N LEU A 93 13.99 32.40 7.11
CA LEU A 93 12.68 32.91 6.70
C LEU A 93 11.84 33.30 7.92
N VAL A 94 11.86 32.43 8.94
CA VAL A 94 11.14 32.61 10.21
C VAL A 94 12.03 32.12 11.33
N GLU A 95 12.18 32.94 12.35
CA GLU A 95 12.91 32.60 13.56
C GLU A 95 11.94 32.71 14.73
N ALA A 96 11.67 31.58 15.38
CA ALA A 96 10.79 31.49 16.54
C ALA A 96 11.49 30.65 17.61
N GLY A 97 12.34 31.30 18.40
CA GLY A 97 13.12 30.66 19.47
C GLY A 97 14.11 29.60 18.94
N PRO A 98 14.16 28.37 19.50
CA PRO A 98 15.11 27.34 19.04
C PRO A 98 14.82 26.82 17.62
N VAL A 99 13.67 27.18 17.06
CA VAL A 99 13.21 26.78 15.72
C VAL A 99 13.50 27.92 14.74
N ALA A 100 14.49 27.71 13.88
CA ALA A 100 14.77 28.59 12.76
C ALA A 100 14.44 27.87 11.46
N VAL A 101 13.45 28.38 10.73
CA VAL A 101 13.07 27.87 9.41
C VAL A 101 13.97 28.52 8.37
N THR A 102 14.82 27.71 7.74
CA THR A 102 15.67 28.15 6.64
C THR A 102 15.14 27.70 5.29
N SER A 103 15.43 28.48 4.26
CA SER A 103 15.10 28.14 2.87
C SER A 103 15.68 26.81 2.41
N GLY A 104 16.89 26.45 2.84
CA GLY A 104 17.51 25.16 2.53
C GLY A 104 16.76 23.98 3.16
N VAL A 105 16.38 24.08 4.43
CA VAL A 105 15.61 23.03 5.12
C VAL A 105 14.24 22.85 4.47
N LEU A 106 13.57 23.93 4.07
CA LEU A 106 12.27 23.86 3.42
C LEU A 106 12.35 23.19 2.03
N LEU A 107 13.38 23.50 1.24
CA LEU A 107 13.60 22.87 -0.07
C LEU A 107 13.91 21.37 0.08
N THR A 108 14.74 21.00 1.05
CA THR A 108 15.05 19.60 1.34
C THR A 108 13.80 18.85 1.82
N ALA A 109 13.01 19.46 2.70
CA ALA A 109 11.76 18.88 3.18
C ALA A 109 10.75 18.71 2.05
N LEU A 110 10.61 19.70 1.18
CA LEU A 110 9.75 19.62 0.00
C LEU A 110 10.19 18.49 -0.93
N GLY A 111 11.48 18.37 -1.24
CA GLY A 111 12.02 17.29 -2.06
C GLY A 111 11.76 15.91 -1.47
N LEU A 112 11.94 15.74 -0.15
CA LEU A 112 11.70 14.47 0.53
C LEU A 112 10.22 14.11 0.58
N VAL A 113 9.34 15.09 0.86
CA VAL A 113 7.88 14.89 0.85
C VAL A 113 7.40 14.49 -0.55
N LEU A 114 7.83 15.22 -1.59
CA LEU A 114 7.45 14.91 -2.97
C LEU A 114 7.96 13.52 -3.37
N ARG A 115 9.21 13.16 -3.01
CA ARG A 115 9.75 11.81 -3.26
C ARG A 115 8.94 10.74 -2.56
N MET A 116 8.63 10.93 -1.27
CA MET A 116 7.85 9.96 -0.50
C MET A 116 6.46 9.75 -1.14
N ILE A 117 5.80 10.83 -1.54
CA ILE A 117 4.50 10.74 -2.22
C ILE A 117 4.65 10.03 -3.57
N ALA A 118 5.62 10.43 -4.41
CA ALA A 118 5.85 9.83 -5.73
C ALA A 118 6.20 8.33 -5.65
N VAL A 119 6.87 7.89 -4.58
CA VAL A 119 7.22 6.47 -4.38
C VAL A 119 6.04 5.67 -3.83
N ALA A 120 5.23 6.26 -2.95
CA ALA A 120 4.14 5.57 -2.27
C ALA A 120 2.82 5.56 -3.07
N LEU A 121 2.55 6.61 -3.83
CA LEU A 121 1.29 6.80 -4.57
C LEU A 121 1.01 5.70 -5.60
N PRO A 122 1.98 5.19 -6.39
CA PRO A 122 1.77 4.05 -7.28
C PRO A 122 1.26 2.80 -6.53
N GLY A 123 1.82 2.54 -5.34
CA GLY A 123 1.38 1.46 -4.48
C GLY A 123 -0.09 1.61 -4.05
N VAL A 124 -0.49 2.82 -3.64
CA VAL A 124 -1.89 3.12 -3.30
C VAL A 124 -2.82 2.85 -4.49
N ILE A 125 -2.40 3.22 -5.71
CA ILE A 125 -3.17 2.99 -6.94
C ILE A 125 -3.32 1.48 -7.22
N VAL A 126 -2.25 0.70 -7.11
CA VAL A 126 -2.31 -0.76 -7.32
C VAL A 126 -3.26 -1.41 -6.32
N PHE A 127 -3.12 -1.12 -5.02
CA PHE A 127 -4.01 -1.68 -3.99
C PHE A 127 -5.46 -1.17 -4.07
N ALA A 128 -5.70 0.00 -4.69
CA ALA A 128 -7.05 0.50 -4.93
C ALA A 128 -7.76 -0.16 -6.11
N THR A 129 -7.00 -0.75 -7.03
CA THR A 129 -7.49 -1.26 -8.31
C THR A 129 -7.32 -2.77 -8.47
N THR A 130 -6.90 -3.47 -7.41
CA THR A 130 -6.53 -4.89 -7.46
C THR A 130 -7.17 -5.66 -6.32
N ASP A 131 -7.87 -6.74 -6.65
CA ASP A 131 -8.42 -7.66 -5.67
C ASP A 131 -7.34 -8.60 -5.13
N ALA A 132 -7.36 -8.83 -3.81
CA ALA A 132 -6.36 -9.69 -3.14
C ALA A 132 -6.37 -11.14 -3.67
N THR A 133 -7.55 -11.62 -4.12
CA THR A 133 -7.67 -12.96 -4.72
C THR A 133 -6.98 -13.02 -6.07
N ASP A 134 -7.19 -12.02 -6.93
CA ASP A 134 -6.56 -11.97 -8.25
C ASP A 134 -5.05 -11.74 -8.14
N LEU A 135 -4.62 -10.92 -7.18
CA LEU A 135 -3.20 -10.71 -6.89
C LEU A 135 -2.52 -12.03 -6.46
N ALA A 136 -3.13 -12.79 -5.55
CA ALA A 136 -2.61 -14.08 -5.13
C ALA A 136 -2.55 -15.08 -6.29
N ASP A 137 -3.63 -15.18 -7.08
CA ASP A 137 -3.71 -16.07 -8.25
C ASP A 137 -2.62 -15.69 -9.29
N ALA A 138 -2.40 -14.40 -9.53
CA ALA A 138 -1.40 -13.91 -10.48
C ALA A 138 0.04 -14.07 -9.96
N LEU A 139 0.29 -13.90 -8.66
CA LEU A 139 1.61 -14.15 -8.06
C LEU A 139 2.02 -15.62 -8.22
N ILE A 140 1.08 -16.55 -8.03
CA ILE A 140 1.33 -17.98 -8.20
C ILE A 140 1.59 -18.32 -9.68
N GLN A 141 0.74 -17.82 -10.59
CA GLN A 141 0.77 -18.22 -12.00
C GLN A 141 1.86 -17.51 -12.81
N ASN A 142 2.05 -16.21 -12.58
CA ASN A 142 2.87 -15.34 -13.44
C ASN A 142 4.24 -15.07 -12.81
N ALA A 143 4.27 -14.79 -11.50
CA ALA A 143 5.53 -14.57 -10.76
C ALA A 143 6.13 -15.86 -10.19
N ARG A 144 5.46 -17.01 -10.38
CA ARG A 144 5.88 -18.35 -9.88
C ARG A 144 6.16 -18.36 -8.38
N ALA A 145 5.44 -17.55 -7.60
CA ALA A 145 5.57 -17.50 -6.16
C ALA A 145 5.16 -18.85 -5.52
N PRO A 146 5.80 -19.29 -4.42
CA PRO A 146 5.44 -20.55 -3.78
C PRO A 146 3.99 -20.52 -3.30
N ALA A 147 3.16 -21.42 -3.86
CA ALA A 147 1.71 -21.44 -3.64
C ALA A 147 1.33 -21.50 -2.16
N ARG A 148 2.13 -22.19 -1.32
CA ARG A 148 1.93 -22.28 0.14
C ARG A 148 1.82 -20.90 0.81
N PHE A 149 2.67 -19.96 0.41
CA PHE A 149 2.69 -18.62 1.02
C PHE A 149 1.59 -17.74 0.46
N ALA A 150 1.37 -17.78 -0.86
CA ALA A 150 0.32 -16.98 -1.50
C ALA A 150 -1.08 -17.39 -1.04
N ILE A 151 -1.35 -18.70 -0.92
CA ILE A 151 -2.65 -19.22 -0.45
C ILE A 151 -2.82 -18.98 1.05
N GLY A 152 -1.75 -19.16 1.85
CA GLY A 152 -1.79 -18.83 3.28
C GLY A 152 -2.07 -17.34 3.54
N ALA A 153 -1.41 -16.45 2.80
CA ALA A 153 -1.65 -15.01 2.87
C ALA A 153 -3.08 -14.67 2.44
N LEU A 154 -3.57 -15.23 1.33
CA LEU A 154 -4.95 -15.02 0.87
C LEU A 154 -5.98 -15.50 1.91
N ALA A 155 -5.75 -16.66 2.53
CA ALA A 155 -6.60 -17.18 3.59
C ALA A 155 -6.62 -16.24 4.81
N ALA A 156 -5.45 -15.72 5.22
CA ALA A 156 -5.35 -14.74 6.29
C ALA A 156 -6.12 -13.45 5.95
N PHE A 157 -5.94 -12.89 4.74
CA PHE A 157 -6.68 -11.71 4.28
C PHE A 157 -8.20 -11.90 4.30
N ARG A 158 -8.69 -13.11 3.96
CA ARG A 158 -10.11 -13.45 4.05
C ARG A 158 -10.60 -13.63 5.49
N LEU A 159 -9.72 -14.02 6.41
CA LEU A 159 -10.05 -14.21 7.83
C LEU A 159 -10.20 -12.88 8.58
N VAL A 160 -9.43 -11.85 8.22
CA VAL A 160 -9.48 -10.52 8.85
C VAL A 160 -10.91 -9.95 9.00
N PRO A 161 -11.72 -9.85 7.93
CA PRO A 161 -13.09 -9.33 8.07
C PRO A 161 -13.99 -10.22 8.93
N LEU A 162 -13.76 -11.54 8.96
CA LEU A 162 -14.49 -12.47 9.82
C LEU A 162 -14.14 -12.25 11.30
N LEU A 163 -12.86 -12.06 11.61
CA LEU A 163 -12.41 -11.73 12.97
C LEU A 163 -13.01 -10.42 13.46
N GLY A 164 -13.16 -9.43 12.59
CA GLY A 164 -13.85 -8.17 12.93
C GLY A 164 -15.32 -8.38 13.31
N GLN A 165 -16.04 -9.23 12.57
CA GLN A 165 -17.43 -9.58 12.88
C GLN A 165 -17.54 -10.35 14.20
N GLU A 166 -16.64 -11.30 14.45
CA GLU A 166 -16.59 -12.04 15.71
C GLU A 166 -16.22 -11.15 16.88
N TRP A 167 -15.29 -10.21 16.68
CA TRP A 167 -14.96 -9.20 17.69
C TRP A 167 -16.22 -8.46 18.11
N GLN A 168 -17.01 -7.98 17.14
CA GLN A 168 -18.27 -7.29 17.39
C GLN A 168 -19.28 -8.21 18.10
N ALA A 169 -19.43 -9.46 17.67
CA ALA A 169 -20.34 -10.42 18.29
C ALA A 169 -19.97 -10.70 19.76
N ILE A 170 -18.70 -10.95 20.06
CA ILE A 170 -18.21 -11.16 21.43
C ILE A 170 -18.42 -9.90 22.27
N SER A 171 -18.13 -8.73 21.71
CA SER A 171 -18.31 -7.45 22.41
C SER A 171 -19.79 -7.19 22.73
N MET A 172 -20.71 -7.53 21.82
CA MET A 172 -22.15 -7.40 22.06
C MET A 172 -22.64 -8.40 23.11
N ALA A 173 -22.22 -9.66 23.04
CA ALA A 173 -22.59 -10.69 24.00
C ALA A 173 -22.11 -10.36 25.43
N ARG A 174 -20.89 -9.80 25.57
CA ARG A 174 -20.37 -9.35 26.86
C ARG A 174 -21.18 -8.19 27.44
N ARG A 175 -21.52 -7.19 26.62
CA ARG A 175 -22.38 -6.08 27.04
C ARG A 175 -23.76 -6.56 27.49
N ALA A 176 -24.36 -7.53 26.79
CA ALA A 176 -25.65 -8.13 27.19
C ALA A 176 -25.57 -8.85 28.55
N ARG A 177 -24.39 -9.36 28.94
CA ARG A 177 -24.13 -9.95 30.26
C ARG A 177 -23.73 -8.93 31.33
N GLY A 178 -23.87 -7.63 31.06
CA GLY A 178 -23.48 -6.55 31.97
C GLY A 178 -21.96 -6.36 32.09
N VAL A 179 -21.16 -6.99 31.23
CA VAL A 179 -19.70 -6.87 31.24
C VAL A 179 -19.31 -5.68 30.36
N ASP A 180 -19.18 -4.50 30.97
CA ASP A 180 -18.71 -3.27 30.33
C ASP A 180 -17.60 -2.60 31.15
N ALA A 181 -16.64 -1.96 30.46
CA ALA A 181 -15.49 -1.32 31.09
C ALA A 181 -15.78 0.11 31.59
N GLY A 182 -16.90 0.70 31.17
CA GLY A 182 -17.23 2.10 31.46
C GLY A 182 -16.09 3.06 31.09
N ARG A 183 -15.69 3.92 32.05
CA ARG A 183 -14.61 4.91 31.87
C ARG A 183 -13.23 4.41 32.35
N ASN A 184 -13.13 3.23 32.96
CA ASN A 184 -11.88 2.75 33.55
C ASN A 184 -10.92 2.19 32.47
N PRO A 185 -9.73 2.78 32.27
CA PRO A 185 -8.78 2.34 31.25
C PRO A 185 -8.22 0.93 31.50
N VAL A 186 -8.01 0.54 32.76
CA VAL A 186 -7.50 -0.79 33.12
C VAL A 186 -8.56 -1.86 32.82
N ALA A 187 -9.83 -1.58 33.13
CA ALA A 187 -10.93 -2.47 32.80
C ALA A 187 -11.10 -2.63 31.27
N LYS A 188 -10.93 -1.53 30.50
CA LYS A 188 -10.93 -1.58 29.02
C LYS A 188 -9.82 -2.47 28.49
N LEU A 189 -8.60 -2.33 29.01
CA LEU A 189 -7.48 -3.15 28.58
C LEU A 189 -7.70 -4.63 28.90
N ARG A 190 -8.18 -4.95 30.11
CA ARG A 190 -8.50 -6.33 30.50
C ARG A 190 -9.59 -6.94 29.62
N LEU A 191 -10.62 -6.16 29.27
CA LEU A 191 -11.67 -6.61 28.35
C LEU A 191 -11.17 -6.79 26.92
N PHE A 192 -10.31 -5.90 26.43
CA PHE A 192 -9.65 -6.04 25.15
C PHE A 192 -8.82 -7.32 25.08
N VAL A 193 -7.90 -7.54 26.04
CA VAL A 193 -7.03 -8.72 26.08
C VAL A 193 -7.85 -10.01 26.17
N SER A 194 -8.85 -10.06 27.04
CA SER A 194 -9.69 -11.27 27.17
C SER A 194 -10.56 -11.54 25.93
N THR A 195 -10.96 -10.51 25.19
CA THR A 195 -11.67 -10.65 23.91
C THR A 195 -10.73 -11.11 22.81
N ALA A 196 -9.53 -10.53 22.73
CA ALA A 196 -8.48 -10.93 21.80
C ALA A 196 -8.06 -12.39 22.01
N PHE A 197 -7.93 -12.83 23.27
CA PHE A 197 -7.62 -14.22 23.59
C PHE A 197 -8.73 -15.18 23.12
N ALA A 198 -10.00 -14.83 23.37
CA ALA A 198 -11.13 -15.64 22.88
C ALA A 198 -11.15 -15.75 21.35
N LEU A 199 -10.85 -14.65 20.65
CA LEU A 199 -10.73 -14.65 19.19
C LEU A 199 -9.53 -15.47 18.70
N LEU A 200 -8.40 -15.41 19.40
CA LEU A 200 -7.22 -16.22 19.08
C LEU A 200 -7.55 -17.72 19.14
N VAL A 201 -8.20 -18.16 20.22
CA VAL A 201 -8.65 -19.56 20.35
C VAL A 201 -9.62 -19.94 19.22
N GLY A 202 -10.57 -19.05 18.88
CA GLY A 202 -11.49 -19.25 17.77
C GLY A 202 -10.79 -19.31 16.39
N ALA A 203 -9.76 -18.48 16.19
CA ALA A 203 -8.94 -18.46 14.98
C ALA A 203 -8.13 -19.75 14.85
N ILE A 204 -7.47 -20.21 15.92
CA ILE A 204 -6.71 -21.47 15.94
C ILE A 204 -7.62 -22.63 15.58
N ARG A 205 -8.78 -22.76 16.23
CA ARG A 205 -9.73 -23.86 15.97
C ARG A 205 -10.21 -23.89 14.52
N ARG A 206 -10.46 -22.71 13.91
CA ARG A 206 -10.83 -22.61 12.50
C ARG A 206 -9.67 -22.96 11.58
N GLY A 207 -8.46 -22.49 11.89
CA GLY A 207 -7.25 -22.82 11.15
C GLY A 207 -7.03 -24.34 11.11
N THR A 208 -7.15 -25.01 12.25
CA THR A 208 -7.06 -26.48 12.34
C THR A 208 -8.12 -27.17 11.50
N ARG A 209 -9.39 -26.74 11.57
CA ARG A 209 -10.47 -27.30 10.76
C ARG A 209 -10.24 -27.10 9.26
N LEU A 210 -9.75 -25.92 8.88
CA LEU A 210 -9.41 -25.61 7.49
C LEU A 210 -8.27 -26.50 6.99
N ALA A 211 -7.21 -26.67 7.78
CA ALA A 211 -6.09 -27.54 7.45
C ALA A 211 -6.55 -28.99 7.24
N VAL A 212 -7.30 -29.56 8.20
CA VAL A 212 -7.84 -30.93 8.08
C VAL A 212 -8.74 -31.07 6.86
N ALA A 213 -9.59 -30.06 6.57
CA ALA A 213 -10.44 -30.06 5.38
C ALA A 213 -9.64 -29.95 4.07
N MET A 214 -8.50 -29.25 4.07
CA MET A 214 -7.59 -29.16 2.93
C MET A 214 -6.86 -30.49 2.71
N ASP A 215 -6.38 -31.12 3.78
CA ASP A 215 -5.73 -32.43 3.73
C ASP A 215 -6.69 -33.52 3.22
N ALA A 216 -7.93 -33.53 3.72
CA ALA A 216 -8.98 -34.44 3.26
C ALA A 216 -9.34 -34.26 1.78
N ARG A 217 -9.11 -33.06 1.21
CA ARG A 217 -9.29 -32.77 -0.22
C ARG A 217 -8.01 -33.01 -1.05
N GLY A 218 -6.98 -33.57 -0.45
CA GLY A 218 -5.71 -33.83 -1.13
C GLY A 218 -4.97 -32.56 -1.52
N PHE A 219 -5.10 -31.47 -0.75
CA PHE A 219 -4.50 -30.19 -1.12
C PHE A 219 -2.99 -30.30 -1.34
N ASP A 220 -2.28 -31.14 -0.56
CA ASP A 220 -0.85 -31.41 -0.69
C ASP A 220 -0.55 -32.86 -1.15
N ALA A 221 -1.41 -33.43 -1.99
CA ALA A 221 -1.29 -34.82 -2.46
C ALA A 221 -0.12 -35.08 -3.44
N GLY A 222 0.81 -34.14 -3.65
CA GLY A 222 1.97 -34.30 -4.54
C GLY A 222 1.66 -34.33 -6.05
N VAL A 223 0.38 -34.26 -6.44
CA VAL A 223 -0.07 -34.24 -7.84
C VAL A 223 0.08 -32.83 -8.45
N PRO A 224 0.36 -32.70 -9.77
CA PRO A 224 0.41 -31.40 -10.42
C PRO A 224 -0.91 -30.62 -10.24
N ARG A 225 -0.83 -29.42 -9.66
CA ARG A 225 -2.00 -28.57 -9.41
C ARG A 225 -2.56 -27.99 -10.72
N THR A 226 -3.89 -28.02 -10.85
CA THR A 226 -4.62 -27.29 -11.89
C THR A 226 -5.21 -25.99 -11.35
N THR A 227 -5.28 -24.94 -12.17
CA THR A 227 -5.79 -23.63 -11.75
C THR A 227 -7.21 -23.39 -12.28
N ALA A 228 -8.14 -23.06 -11.38
CA ALA A 228 -9.53 -22.76 -11.74
C ALA A 228 -9.69 -21.41 -12.48
N ARG A 229 -8.97 -20.36 -12.08
CA ARG A 229 -8.95 -19.06 -12.74
C ARG A 229 -7.59 -18.79 -13.35
N ARG A 230 -7.50 -18.82 -14.69
CA ARG A 230 -6.25 -18.54 -15.40
C ARG A 230 -5.95 -17.05 -15.46
N GLN A 231 -4.78 -16.66 -14.98
CA GLN A 231 -4.23 -15.30 -15.10
C GLN A 231 -3.28 -15.27 -16.30
N ARG A 232 -3.75 -14.78 -17.45
CA ARG A 232 -2.91 -14.67 -18.64
C ARG A 232 -2.08 -13.39 -18.56
N PHE A 233 -0.79 -13.48 -18.88
CA PHE A 233 0.04 -12.31 -19.13
C PHE A 233 -0.07 -11.97 -20.61
N THR A 234 -0.51 -10.76 -20.94
CA THR A 234 -0.73 -10.30 -22.31
C THR A 234 0.35 -9.29 -22.72
N ALA A 235 0.53 -9.06 -24.03
CA ALA A 235 1.47 -8.05 -24.53
C ALA A 235 1.16 -6.64 -23.99
N ALA A 236 -0.11 -6.34 -23.75
CA ALA A 236 -0.53 -5.08 -23.14
C ALA A 236 -0.12 -4.95 -21.66
N ASP A 237 0.05 -6.07 -20.93
CA ASP A 237 0.61 -6.05 -19.58
C ASP A 237 2.12 -5.75 -19.62
N ALA A 238 2.84 -6.26 -20.63
CA ALA A 238 4.24 -5.90 -20.87
C ALA A 238 4.38 -4.41 -21.24
N LEU A 239 3.49 -3.89 -22.10
CA LEU A 239 3.45 -2.47 -22.47
C LEU A 239 3.15 -1.57 -21.26
N LEU A 240 2.32 -1.99 -20.31
CA LEU A 240 2.09 -1.26 -19.07
C LEU A 240 3.39 -1.12 -18.26
N VAL A 241 4.14 -2.23 -18.10
CA VAL A 241 5.40 -2.23 -17.37
C VAL A 241 6.45 -1.39 -18.09
N ALA A 242 6.60 -1.56 -19.41
CA ALA A 242 7.52 -0.77 -20.22
C ALA A 242 7.17 0.72 -20.20
N GLY A 243 5.87 1.06 -20.30
CA GLY A 243 5.39 2.43 -20.20
C GLY A 243 5.68 3.06 -18.84
N ALA A 244 5.54 2.31 -17.75
CA ALA A 244 5.91 2.79 -16.42
C ALA A 244 7.41 3.10 -16.31
N VAL A 245 8.27 2.19 -16.79
CA VAL A 245 9.72 2.45 -16.82
C VAL A 245 10.06 3.65 -17.70
N ALA A 246 9.45 3.77 -18.88
CA ALA A 246 9.67 4.87 -19.80
C ALA A 246 9.23 6.22 -19.20
N LEU A 247 8.08 6.26 -18.53
CA LEU A 247 7.59 7.48 -17.86
C LEU A 247 8.45 7.87 -16.66
N GLY A 248 8.91 6.90 -15.86
CA GLY A 248 9.85 7.15 -14.77
C GLY A 248 11.19 7.69 -15.30
N GLY A 249 11.72 7.07 -16.36
CA GLY A 249 12.94 7.53 -17.03
C GLY A 249 12.78 8.90 -17.69
N ALA A 250 11.61 9.19 -18.27
CA ALA A 250 11.29 10.50 -18.82
C ALA A 250 11.27 11.59 -17.74
N ALA A 251 10.72 11.29 -16.56
CA ALA A 251 10.74 12.22 -15.43
C ALA A 251 12.18 12.51 -14.95
N LEU A 252 13.04 11.48 -14.89
CA LEU A 252 14.46 11.64 -14.56
C LEU A 252 15.20 12.45 -15.63
N THR A 253 15.06 12.09 -16.89
CA THR A 253 15.75 12.78 -18.01
C THR A 253 15.31 14.23 -18.13
N ALA A 254 14.02 14.54 -17.89
CA ALA A 254 13.54 15.91 -17.80
C ALA A 254 14.25 16.68 -16.68
N SER A 255 14.44 16.08 -15.50
CA SER A 255 15.19 16.72 -14.40
C SER A 255 16.68 16.92 -14.73
N ILE A 256 17.29 15.98 -15.45
CA ILE A 256 18.67 16.10 -15.93
C ILE A 256 18.80 17.26 -16.93
N LEU A 257 17.88 17.35 -17.90
CA LEU A 257 17.87 18.42 -18.90
C LEU A 257 17.59 19.80 -18.29
N LEU A 258 16.81 19.85 -17.21
CA LEU A 258 16.58 21.06 -16.42
C LEU A 258 17.79 21.45 -15.54
N GLY A 259 18.85 20.64 -15.53
CA GLY A 259 20.07 20.89 -14.75
C GLY A 259 19.89 20.77 -13.24
N THR A 260 18.75 20.22 -12.78
CA THR A 260 18.40 20.10 -11.36
C THR A 260 18.81 18.77 -10.75
N PHE A 261 19.24 17.81 -11.58
CA PHE A 261 19.52 16.45 -11.15
C PHE A 261 20.63 16.39 -10.09
N ARG A 262 20.29 15.85 -8.94
CA ARG A 262 21.25 15.50 -7.88
C ARG A 262 21.16 14.00 -7.64
N PRO A 263 22.15 13.19 -8.04
CA PRO A 263 22.09 11.75 -7.82
C PRO A 263 22.16 11.44 -6.31
N LEU A 264 21.44 10.39 -5.90
CA LEU A 264 21.48 9.92 -4.51
C LEU A 264 22.77 9.17 -4.17
N ILE A 265 23.44 8.63 -5.19
CA ILE A 265 24.74 7.97 -5.09
C ILE A 265 25.73 8.83 -5.90
N GLY A 266 26.56 9.58 -5.17
CA GLY A 266 27.56 10.50 -5.70
C GLY A 266 28.27 11.19 -4.55
#